data_AF-A0A1H5HNS6-F1
#
_entry.id   AF-A0A1H5HNS6-F1
#
_cell.length_a   1.000
_cell.length_b   1.000
_cell.length_c   1.000
_cell.angle_alpha   90.00
_cell.angle_beta   90.00
_cell.angle_gamma   90.00
#
_symmetry.space_group_name_H-M   'P 1'
#
loop_
_entity.id
_entity.type
_entity.pdbx_description
1 polymer ?
#
loop_
_entity_poly.entity_id
_entity_poly.type
_entity_poly.pdbx_seq_one_letter_code
_entity_poly.pdbx_strand_id
1 'polypeptide(L)' 'MVDWEAASRQSDLRFWRAMFWIHISLLVLGIVSLLLVAFGSAGNPNPGVLVPSSAIVVLILIFLPSAYKKWRSSR' A
#
# COMPACT_ATOMS: atom_id res chain seq x y z
N MET A 1 -34.99 -13.60 -10.26
CA MET A 1 -34.31 -12.29 -10.25
C MET A 1 -32.91 -12.60 -9.74
N VAL A 2 -31.98 -12.64 -10.69
CA VAL A 2 -30.85 -13.60 -10.72
C VAL A 2 -29.64 -13.04 -9.97
N ASP A 3 -28.81 -13.95 -9.45
CA ASP A 3 -27.60 -13.88 -8.60
C ASP A 3 -26.49 -12.89 -8.99
N TRP A 4 -26.76 -11.97 -9.91
CA TRP A 4 -25.83 -10.95 -10.41
C TRP A 4 -25.39 -9.96 -9.34
N GLU A 5 -26.28 -9.58 -8.41
CA GLU A 5 -25.92 -8.73 -7.27
C GLU A 5 -25.05 -9.43 -6.23
N ALA A 6 -25.21 -10.75 -6.06
CA ALA A 6 -24.37 -11.53 -5.15
C ALA A 6 -22.98 -11.75 -5.76
N ALA A 7 -22.91 -12.05 -7.06
CA ALA A 7 -21.65 -12.23 -7.79
C ALA A 7 -20.84 -10.93 -7.87
N SER A 8 -21.49 -9.78 -8.10
CA SER A 8 -20.81 -8.47 -8.19
C SER A 8 -20.20 -8.02 -6.86
N ARG A 9 -20.91 -8.24 -5.74
CA ARG A 9 -20.38 -7.99 -4.38
C ARG A 9 -19.16 -8.86 -4.08
N GLN A 10 -19.15 -10.11 -4.55
CA GLN A 10 -18.03 -11.02 -4.34
C GLN A 10 -16.80 -10.63 -5.17
N SER A 11 -16.97 -10.14 -6.40
CA SER A 11 -15.87 -9.58 -7.19
C SER A 11 -15.28 -8.31 -6.58
N ASP A 12 -16.12 -7.41 -6.05
CA ASP A 12 -15.65 -6.18 -5.39
C ASP A 12 -14.81 -6.47 -4.15
N LEU A 13 -15.21 -7.45 -3.34
CA LEU A 13 -14.44 -7.88 -2.17
C LEU A 13 -13.07 -8.43 -2.54
N ARG A 14 -12.98 -9.22 -3.62
CA ARG A 14 -11.70 -9.78 -4.10
C ARG A 14 -10.80 -8.68 -4.65
N PHE A 15 -11.36 -7.73 -5.38
CA PHE A 15 -10.64 -6.58 -5.91
C PHE A 15 -10.06 -5.71 -4.79
N TRP A 16 -10.87 -5.36 -3.78
CA TRP A 16 -10.41 -4.59 -2.62
C TRP A 16 -9.31 -5.32 -1.84
N ARG A 17 -9.47 -6.64 -1.64
CA ARG A 17 -8.47 -7.44 -0.94
C ARG A 17 -7.16 -7.47 -1.73
N ALA A 18 -7.21 -7.65 -3.04
CA ALA A 18 -6.03 -7.60 -3.90
C ALA A 18 -5.35 -6.22 -3.86
N MET A 19 -6.13 -5.14 -3.97
CA MET A 19 -5.62 -3.76 -3.89
C MET A 19 -4.93 -3.49 -2.54
N PHE A 20 -5.52 -3.95 -1.43
CA PHE A 20 -4.93 -3.85 -0.10
C PHE A 20 -3.59 -4.59 -0.01
N TRP A 21 -3.52 -5.84 -0.49
CA TRP A 21 -2.28 -6.61 -0.50
C TRP A 21 -1.19 -5.98 -1.37
N ILE A 22 -1.56 -5.43 -2.54
CA ILE A 22 -0.61 -4.70 -3.40
C ILE A 22 -0.01 -3.49 -2.67
N HIS A 23 -0.82 -2.72 -1.95
CA HIS A 23 -0.32 -1.58 -1.16
C HIS A 23 0.62 -2.02 -0.03
N ILE A 24 0.30 -3.12 0.66
CA ILE A 24 1.20 -3.69 1.68
C ILE A 24 2.52 -4.11 1.05
N SER A 25 2.49 -4.83 -0.08
CA SER A 25 3.71 -5.27 -0.77
C SER A 25 4.57 -4.08 -1.19
N LEU A 26 3.96 -3.02 -1.74
CA LEU A 26 4.66 -1.78 -2.08
C LEU A 26 5.27 -1.09 -0.87
N LEU A 27 4.56 -1.06 0.26
CA LEU A 27 5.07 -0.50 1.53
C LEU A 27 6.32 -1.25 2.00
N VAL A 28 6.25 -2.59 2.02
CA VAL A 28 7.37 -3.44 2.44
C VAL A 28 8.56 -3.23 1.50
N LEU A 29 8.33 -3.17 0.18
CA LEU A 29 9.38 -2.91 -0.80
C LEU A 29 10.05 -1.55 -0.58
N GLY A 30 9.25 -0.51 -0.30
CA GLY A 30 9.73 0.84 0.02
C GLY A 30 10.58 0.87 1.30
N ILE A 31 10.16 0.18 2.35
CA ILE A 31 10.92 0.06 3.61
C ILE A 31 12.24 -0.67 3.39
N VAL A 32 12.23 -1.80 2.67
CA VAL A 32 13.45 -2.57 2.36
C VAL A 32 14.41 -1.72 1.53
N SER A 33 13.91 -0.99 0.52
CA SER A 33 14.73 -0.05 -0.26
C SER A 33 15.35 1.04 0.63
N LEU A 34 14.58 1.60 1.56
CA LEU A 34 15.06 2.62 2.49
C LEU A 34 16.13 2.07 3.45
N LEU A 35 15.96 0.84 3.95
CA LEU A 35 16.95 0.15 4.77
C LEU A 35 18.24 -0.13 3.98
N LEU A 36 18.14 -0.57 2.72
CA LEU A 36 19.31 -0.79 1.86
C LEU A 36 20.09 0.50 1.61
N VAL A 37 19.42 1.63 1.42
CA VAL A 37 20.11 2.92 1.26
C VAL A 37 20.74 3.37 2.57
N ALA A 38 20.02 3.26 3.69
CA ALA A 38 20.52 3.69 4.99
C ALA A 38 21.72 2.86 5.45
N PHE A 39 21.65 1.53 5.35
CA PHE A 39 22.69 0.60 5.84
C PHE A 39 23.73 0.22 4.78
N GLY A 40 23.39 0.32 3.49
CA GLY A 40 24.33 0.07 2.38
C GLY A 40 25.23 1.25 2.06
N SER A 41 24.84 2.46 2.48
CA SER A 41 25.76 3.60 2.47
C SER A 41 26.69 3.51 3.67
N ALA A 42 27.99 3.39 3.45
CA ALA A 42 29.00 3.42 4.51
C ALA A 42 29.10 4.83 5.13
N GLY A 43 28.09 5.22 5.91
CA GLY A 43 28.03 6.49 6.63
C GLY A 43 27.63 7.71 5.81
N ASN A 44 27.29 7.58 4.52
CA ASN A 44 26.81 8.71 3.70
C ASN A 44 25.59 8.35 2.84
N PRO A 45 24.39 8.30 3.45
CA PRO A 45 23.16 7.99 2.73
C PRO A 45 22.86 9.09 1.72
N ASN A 46 22.64 8.74 0.45
CA ASN A 46 22.29 9.73 -0.57
C ASN A 46 20.91 10.36 -0.25
N PRO A 47 20.83 11.65 0.10
CA PRO A 47 19.58 12.29 0.49
C PRO A 47 18.57 12.33 -0.66
N GLY A 48 19.03 12.34 -1.91
CA GLY A 48 18.17 12.30 -3.09
C GLY A 48 17.38 11.01 -3.24
N VAL A 49 17.79 9.92 -2.59
CA VAL A 49 17.11 8.62 -2.62
C VAL A 49 16.28 8.37 -1.35
N LEU A 50 16.72 8.90 -0.20
CA LEU A 50 16.00 8.81 1.08
C LEU A 50 14.69 9.59 1.10
N VAL A 51 14.68 10.81 0.55
CA VAL A 51 13.51 11.69 0.53
C VAL A 51 12.34 11.07 -0.25
N PRO A 52 12.50 10.60 -1.50
CA PRO A 52 11.39 9.96 -2.22
C PRO A 52 10.95 8.64 -1.58
N SER A 53 11.89 7.85 -1.03
CA SER A 53 11.56 6.57 -0.39
C SER A 53 10.70 6.76 0.88
N SER A 54 11.01 7.76 1.70
CA SER A 54 10.21 8.08 2.90
C SER A 54 8.86 8.69 2.55
N ALA A 55 8.77 9.53 1.51
CA ALA A 55 7.52 10.10 1.03
C ALA A 55 6.53 9.02 0.54
N ILE A 56 7.02 7.97 -0.15
CA ILE A 56 6.21 6.83 -0.60
C ILE A 56 5.61 6.08 0.60
N VAL A 57 6.42 5.82 1.63
CA VAL A 57 5.97 5.13 2.85
C VAL A 57 4.86 5.93 3.55
N VAL A 58 5.03 7.26 3.66
CA VAL A 58 4.03 8.15 4.27
C VAL A 58 2.74 8.20 3.46
N LEU A 59 2.84 8.34 2.13
CA LEU A 59 1.67 8.33 1.24
C LEU A 59 0.88 7.02 1.40
N ILE A 60 1.54 5.87 1.36
CA ILE A 60 0.87 4.57 1.51
C ILE A 60 0.19 4.47 2.89
N LEU A 61 0.84 4.93 3.96
CA LEU A 61 0.26 4.95 5.32
C LEU A 61 -0.96 5.87 5.47
N ILE A 62 -1.08 6.93 4.67
CA ILE A 62 -2.26 7.83 4.69
C ILE A 62 -3.40 7.27 3.84
N PHE A 63 -3.07 6.66 2.70
CA PHE A 63 -4.07 6.13 1.78
C PHE A 63 -4.65 4.79 2.25
N LEU A 64 -3.88 3.94 2.93
CA LEU A 64 -4.33 2.62 3.39
C LEU A 64 -5.49 2.66 4.41
N PRO A 65 -5.45 3.49 5.47
CA PRO A 65 -6.56 3.62 6.43
C PRO A 65 -7.81 4.24 5.79
N SER A 66 -7.63 5.18 4.88
CA SER A 66 -8.73 5.86 4.18
C SER A 66 -9.47 4.91 3.25
N ALA A 67 -8.72 4.09 2.50
CA ALA A 67 -9.26 3.00 1.68
C ALA A 67 -10.01 1.96 2.53
N TYR A 68 -9.41 1.54 3.65
CA TYR A 68 -10.03 0.57 4.58
C TYR A 68 -11.31 1.10 5.22
N LYS A 69 -11.33 2.38 5.62
CA LYS A 69 -12.50 3.03 6.21
C LYS A 69 -13.65 3.15 5.21
N LYS A 70 -13.34 3.50 3.94
CA LYS A 70 -14.33 3.53 2.85
C LYS A 70 -14.91 2.14 2.57
N TRP A 71 -14.06 1.11 2.54
CA TRP A 71 -14.50 -0.28 2.38
C TRP A 71 -15.44 -0.73 3.52
N ARG A 72 -15.11 -0.40 4.78
CA ARG A 72 -15.95 -0.73 5.94
C ARG A 72 -17.31 -0.02 5.90
N SER A 73 -17.38 1.21 5.38
CA SER A 73 -18.62 1.98 5.26
C SER A 73 -19.52 1.55 4.10
N SER A 74 -18.99 0.85 3.10
CA SER A 74 -19.75 0.28 1.98
C SER A 74 -20.30 -1.13 2.24
N ARG A 75 -20.02 -1.71 3.42
CA ARG A 75 -20.68 -2.91 3.95
C ARG A 75 -21.93 -2.52 4.72
#